data_AF-A0A8B6E747-F1
#
_entry.id   AF-A0A8B6E747-F1
#
_cell.length_a   1.000
_cell.length_b   1.000
_cell.length_c   1.000
_cell.angle_alpha   90.00
_cell.angle_beta   90.00
_cell.angle_gamma   90.00
#
_symmetry.space_group_name_H-M   'P 1'
#
loop_
_entity.id
_entity.type
_entity.pdbx_description
1 polymer ?
#
loop_
_entity_poly.entity_id
_entity_poly.type
_entity_poly.pdbx_seq_one_letter_code
_entity_poly.pdbx_strand_id
1 'polypeptide(L)'
;MVLTSLVLLLLCINVGKALASCNPGTTTCMTEDILHMIMRAVPTLKDSSSKTDLKRRPTFFASLKASQQNLSDIKDIVKFDDAKINIGGGYDSSTGIFTAPRNGIYIFSCTIVSSGGSDVQFQINKNDQFYTGGYAARTNYGGQTVYSIIELKTGDQVYVKHRTGTVQKVSGNHHSTFSGYLLSK
;
A
#
# COMPACT_ATOMS: atom_id res chain seq x y z
N MET A 1 1.76 16.14 22.77
CA MET A 1 1.52 16.81 24.07
C MET A 1 0.06 17.10 24.37
N VAL A 2 -0.80 17.44 23.39
CA VAL A 2 -2.21 17.79 23.66
C VAL A 2 -3.09 16.57 24.05
N LEU A 3 -2.83 15.40 23.44
CA LEU A 3 -3.63 14.19 23.67
C LEU A 3 -3.44 13.59 25.08
N THR A 4 -2.22 13.65 25.62
CA THR A 4 -1.88 13.14 26.95
C THR A 4 -2.56 13.96 28.06
N SER A 5 -2.68 15.28 27.88
CA SER A 5 -3.33 16.16 28.84
C SER A 5 -4.86 15.97 28.87
N LEU A 6 -5.48 15.65 27.73
CA LEU A 6 -6.93 15.42 27.64
C LEU A 6 -7.34 14.11 28.34
N VAL A 7 -6.51 13.06 28.21
CA VAL A 7 -6.73 11.76 28.87
C VAL A 7 -6.63 11.90 30.38
N LEU A 8 -5.64 12.65 30.88
CA LEU A 8 -5.49 12.91 32.31
C LEU A 8 -6.68 13.68 32.88
N LEU A 9 -7.19 14.68 32.14
CA LEU A 9 -8.35 15.47 32.56
C LEU A 9 -9.63 14.62 32.65
N LEU A 10 -9.86 13.73 31.67
CA LEU A 10 -11.00 12.82 31.65
C LEU A 10 -10.94 11.79 32.78
N LEU A 11 -9.74 11.28 33.10
CA LEU A 11 -9.52 10.43 34.25
C LEU A 11 -9.83 11.18 35.55
N CYS A 12 -9.36 12.41 35.71
CA CYS A 12 -9.62 13.23 36.90
C CYS A 12 -11.11 13.55 37.09
N ILE A 13 -11.85 13.89 36.01
CA ILE A 13 -13.29 14.17 36.07
C ILE A 13 -14.08 12.93 36.49
N ASN A 14 -13.70 11.76 35.97
CA ASN A 14 -14.40 10.51 36.29
C ASN A 14 -14.08 10.02 37.71
N VAL A 15 -12.85 10.21 38.20
CA VAL A 15 -12.47 9.92 39.59
C VAL A 15 -13.20 10.86 40.57
N GLY A 16 -13.34 12.14 40.23
CA GLY A 16 -14.05 13.12 41.07
C GLY A 16 -15.54 12.81 41.22
N LYS A 17 -16.19 12.28 40.17
CA LYS A 17 -17.59 11.83 40.24
C LYS A 17 -17.76 10.55 41.04
N ALA A 18 -16.80 9.63 40.98
CA ALA A 18 -16.84 8.37 41.72
C ALA A 18 -16.76 8.59 43.24
N LEU A 19 -15.98 9.57 43.70
CA LEU A 19 -15.84 9.87 45.13
C LEU A 19 -17.09 10.49 45.79
N ALA A 20 -18.02 11.04 45.00
CA ALA A 20 -19.21 11.71 45.51
C ALA A 20 -20.38 10.78 45.91
N SER A 21 -20.25 9.45 45.72
CA SER A 21 -21.36 8.49 45.90
C SER A 21 -21.12 7.40 46.98
N CYS A 22 -20.06 7.51 47.78
CA CYS A 22 -19.70 6.44 48.72
C CYS A 22 -20.43 6.54 50.07
N ASN A 23 -21.19 5.49 50.44
CA ASN A 23 -21.72 5.24 51.78
C ASN A 23 -20.69 4.44 52.61
N PRO A 24 -20.48 4.67 53.93
CA PRO A 24 -19.31 4.18 54.67
C PRO A 24 -19.20 2.66 54.94
N GLY A 25 -20.04 1.82 54.33
CA GLY A 25 -20.22 0.41 54.74
C GLY A 25 -19.81 -0.66 53.73
N THR A 26 -19.45 -0.33 52.49
CA THR A 26 -19.22 -1.33 51.43
C THR A 26 -18.03 -0.97 50.55
N THR A 27 -16.97 -1.79 50.60
CA THR A 27 -15.75 -1.70 49.77
C THR A 27 -15.94 -2.00 48.28
N THR A 28 -17.17 -2.35 47.86
CA THR A 28 -17.50 -2.84 46.51
C THR A 28 -17.99 -1.77 45.53
N CYS A 29 -18.29 -0.55 45.99
CA CYS A 29 -18.83 0.52 45.13
C CYS A 29 -17.82 1.00 44.07
N MET A 30 -16.54 1.05 44.41
CA MET A 30 -15.50 1.59 43.52
C MET A 30 -15.09 0.61 42.43
N THR A 31 -15.15 -0.69 42.68
CA THR A 31 -14.55 -1.69 41.79
C THR A 31 -15.45 -2.03 40.62
N GLU A 32 -16.77 -2.15 40.82
CA GLU A 32 -17.71 -2.49 39.74
C GLU A 32 -17.91 -1.34 38.76
N ASP A 33 -18.01 -0.09 39.24
CA ASP A 33 -18.16 1.07 38.37
C ASP A 33 -16.89 1.36 37.56
N ILE A 34 -15.71 1.22 38.17
CA ILE A 34 -14.43 1.32 37.46
C ILE A 34 -14.31 0.18 36.44
N LEU A 35 -14.68 -1.04 36.80
CA LEU A 35 -14.64 -2.18 35.89
C LEU A 35 -15.60 -1.97 34.71
N HIS A 36 -16.82 -1.50 34.95
CA HIS A 36 -17.77 -1.17 33.89
C HIS A 36 -17.31 0.01 33.02
N MET A 37 -16.65 1.01 33.60
CA MET A 37 -16.12 2.14 32.85
C MET A 37 -14.92 1.74 31.98
N ILE A 38 -14.02 0.90 32.50
CA ILE A 38 -12.90 0.31 31.74
C ILE A 38 -13.45 -0.61 30.64
N MET A 39 -14.38 -1.50 30.93
CA MET A 39 -14.97 -2.41 29.95
C MET A 39 -15.76 -1.69 28.85
N ARG A 40 -16.26 -0.48 29.10
CA ARG A 40 -16.88 0.39 28.07
C ARG A 40 -15.86 1.19 27.25
N ALA A 41 -14.70 1.49 27.81
CA ALA A 41 -13.60 2.18 27.11
C ALA A 41 -12.68 1.22 26.34
N VAL A 42 -12.57 -0.04 26.76
CA VAL A 42 -11.72 -1.04 26.07
C VAL A 42 -12.16 -1.27 24.60
N PRO A 43 -13.45 -1.37 24.24
CA PRO A 43 -13.89 -1.50 22.85
C PRO A 43 -13.55 -0.27 21.99
N THR A 44 -13.53 0.94 22.57
CA THR A 44 -13.17 2.16 21.83
C THR A 44 -11.66 2.29 21.63
N LEU A 45 -10.86 1.59 22.44
CA LEU A 45 -9.40 1.50 22.32
C LEU A 45 -8.93 0.30 21.47
N LYS A 46 -9.79 -0.69 21.23
CA LYS A 46 -9.46 -1.90 20.48
C LYS A 46 -9.74 -1.72 18.98
N ASP A 47 -8.68 -1.33 18.26
CA ASP A 47 -8.42 -1.65 16.84
C ASP A 47 -9.20 -0.94 15.72
N SER A 48 -9.86 0.20 15.96
CA SER A 48 -10.48 1.01 14.89
C SER A 48 -9.57 2.08 14.28
N SER A 49 -8.38 2.32 14.86
CA SER A 49 -7.46 3.37 14.41
C SER A 49 -6.42 2.87 13.37
N SER A 50 -5.91 1.63 13.49
CA SER A 50 -4.76 1.18 12.67
C SER A 50 -5.15 0.75 11.24
N LYS A 51 -6.17 -0.09 11.07
CA LYS A 51 -6.61 -0.59 9.75
C LYS A 51 -7.22 0.50 8.88
N THR A 52 -7.92 1.44 9.50
CA THR A 52 -8.60 2.56 8.83
C THR A 52 -7.59 3.61 8.36
N ASP A 53 -6.51 3.82 9.12
CA ASP A 53 -5.43 4.72 8.73
C ASP A 53 -4.56 4.14 7.61
N LEU A 54 -4.25 2.84 7.65
CA LEU A 54 -3.54 2.16 6.55
C LEU A 54 -4.32 2.27 5.22
N LYS A 55 -5.65 2.08 5.23
CA LYS A 55 -6.49 2.28 4.04
C LYS A 55 -6.51 3.73 3.51
N ARG A 56 -6.01 4.71 4.27
CA ARG A 56 -5.86 6.10 3.82
C ARG A 56 -4.56 6.35 3.05
N ARG A 57 -3.61 5.42 3.11
CA ARG A 57 -2.31 5.46 2.42
C ARG A 57 -2.19 4.28 1.47
N PRO A 58 -2.81 4.37 0.27
CA PRO A 58 -2.74 3.31 -0.72
C PRO A 58 -1.28 2.93 -0.98
N THR A 59 -1.01 1.62 -0.91
CA THR A 59 0.33 1.05 -1.05
C THR A 59 0.19 -0.32 -1.67
N PHE A 60 1.00 -0.62 -2.67
CA PHE A 60 1.08 -1.97 -3.21
C PHE A 60 2.53 -2.38 -3.48
N PHE A 61 2.74 -3.69 -3.43
CA PHE A 61 3.95 -4.35 -3.88
C PHE A 61 3.54 -5.65 -4.57
N ALA A 62 3.94 -5.79 -5.83
CA ALA A 62 3.68 -6.96 -6.63
C ALA A 62 4.97 -7.45 -7.29
N SER A 63 5.03 -8.76 -7.51
CA SER A 63 6.15 -9.43 -8.16
C SER A 63 5.65 -10.43 -9.20
N LEU A 64 6.49 -10.73 -10.18
CA LEU A 64 6.19 -11.75 -11.19
C LEU A 64 6.55 -13.13 -10.63
N LYS A 65 5.55 -13.94 -10.26
CA LYS A 65 5.69 -15.27 -9.68
C LYS A 65 5.98 -16.34 -10.74
N ALA A 66 5.36 -16.25 -11.91
CA ALA A 66 5.68 -17.13 -13.04
C ALA A 66 7.20 -17.13 -13.30
N SER A 67 7.77 -18.20 -13.85
CA SER A 67 9.22 -18.25 -14.09
C SER A 67 9.68 -17.21 -15.12
N GLN A 68 8.81 -16.87 -16.08
CA GLN A 68 9.03 -15.83 -17.08
C GLN A 68 7.69 -15.30 -17.61
N GLN A 69 7.73 -14.11 -18.22
CA GLN A 69 6.64 -13.55 -19.01
C GLN A 69 7.18 -13.08 -20.37
N ASN A 70 6.54 -13.53 -21.46
CA ASN A 70 6.88 -13.11 -22.80
C ASN A 70 6.04 -11.88 -23.18
N LEU A 71 6.70 -10.84 -23.66
CA LEU A 71 6.08 -9.64 -24.21
C LEU A 71 6.33 -9.64 -25.71
N SER A 72 5.28 -9.58 -26.51
CA SER A 72 5.33 -9.73 -27.96
C SER A 72 4.76 -8.53 -28.71
N ASP A 73 3.75 -7.87 -28.16
CA ASP A 73 3.12 -6.67 -28.71
C ASP A 73 3.52 -5.45 -27.88
N ILE A 74 3.55 -4.26 -28.50
CA ILE A 74 3.77 -2.99 -27.80
C ILE A 74 2.65 -2.65 -26.80
N LYS A 75 1.51 -3.32 -26.91
CA LYS A 75 0.37 -3.21 -25.99
C LYS A 75 0.48 -4.14 -24.78
N ASP A 76 1.43 -5.07 -24.76
CA ASP A 76 1.54 -6.05 -23.68
C ASP A 76 1.91 -5.37 -22.35
N ILE A 77 1.03 -5.50 -21.37
CA ILE A 77 1.25 -5.03 -20.00
C ILE A 77 2.00 -6.12 -19.23
N VAL A 78 3.02 -5.73 -18.46
CA VAL A 78 3.73 -6.64 -17.56
C VAL A 78 2.84 -6.91 -16.36
N LYS A 79 2.30 -8.13 -16.27
CA LYS A 79 1.43 -8.56 -15.19
C LYS A 79 2.27 -9.09 -14.03
N PHE A 80 2.33 -8.35 -12.91
CA PHE A 80 2.96 -8.83 -11.67
C PHE A 80 1.87 -9.55 -10.86
N ASP A 81 1.78 -10.86 -11.08
CA ASP A 81 0.68 -11.73 -10.68
C ASP A 81 0.66 -12.08 -9.18
N ASP A 82 1.70 -11.73 -8.42
CA ASP A 82 1.78 -11.93 -6.98
C ASP A 82 1.87 -10.61 -6.21
N ALA A 83 0.71 -10.05 -5.84
CA ALA A 83 0.62 -8.87 -4.98
C ALA A 83 0.71 -9.25 -3.49
N LYS A 84 1.88 -9.02 -2.89
CA LYS A 84 2.13 -9.26 -1.46
C LYS A 84 1.54 -8.16 -0.57
N ILE A 85 1.46 -6.94 -1.10
CA ILE A 85 0.83 -5.79 -0.45
C ILE A 85 -0.14 -5.17 -1.45
N ASN A 86 -1.37 -4.89 -1.02
CA ASN A 86 -2.37 -4.16 -1.80
C ASN A 86 -3.31 -3.37 -0.88
N ILE A 87 -2.73 -2.52 -0.03
CA ILE A 87 -3.47 -1.69 0.92
C ILE A 87 -4.20 -0.59 0.13
N GLY A 88 -5.49 -0.44 0.41
CA GLY A 88 -6.35 0.49 -0.34
C GLY A 88 -6.90 -0.07 -1.66
N GLY A 89 -6.47 -1.28 -2.07
CA GLY A 89 -7.05 -2.02 -3.20
C GLY A 89 -6.87 -1.35 -4.56
N GLY A 90 -5.78 -0.62 -4.75
CA GLY A 90 -5.52 0.09 -6.02
C GLY A 90 -4.89 -0.78 -7.10
N TYR A 91 -4.17 -1.85 -6.75
CA TYR A 91 -3.50 -2.72 -7.73
C TYR A 91 -4.34 -3.93 -8.10
N ASP A 92 -4.41 -4.26 -9.38
CA ASP A 92 -5.04 -5.47 -9.89
C ASP A 92 -3.98 -6.38 -10.53
N SER A 93 -3.67 -7.50 -9.85
CA SER A 93 -2.68 -8.48 -10.30
C SER A 93 -3.08 -9.22 -11.57
N SER A 94 -4.36 -9.26 -11.93
CA SER A 94 -4.82 -9.94 -13.15
C SER A 94 -4.55 -9.11 -14.42
N THR A 95 -4.50 -7.79 -14.27
CA THR A 95 -4.26 -6.84 -15.36
C THR A 95 -2.87 -6.21 -15.32
N GLY A 96 -2.25 -6.14 -14.15
CA GLY A 96 -0.98 -5.45 -13.94
C GLY A 96 -1.13 -3.94 -13.68
N ILE A 97 -2.36 -3.46 -13.49
CA ILE A 97 -2.70 -2.04 -13.48
C ILE A 97 -2.93 -1.55 -12.04
N PHE A 98 -2.30 -0.43 -11.68
CA PHE A 98 -2.66 0.34 -10.51
C PHE A 98 -3.67 1.42 -10.89
N THR A 99 -4.82 1.45 -10.23
CA THR A 99 -5.82 2.53 -10.34
C THR A 99 -5.81 3.34 -9.05
N ALA A 100 -5.55 4.64 -9.14
CA ALA A 100 -5.43 5.51 -7.98
C ALA A 100 -6.77 5.57 -7.22
N PRO A 101 -6.84 5.11 -5.96
CA PRO A 101 -8.08 5.15 -5.18
C PRO A 101 -8.31 6.51 -4.52
N ARG A 102 -7.32 7.42 -4.57
CA ARG A 102 -7.36 8.78 -4.02
C ARG A 102 -6.47 9.71 -4.82
N ASN A 103 -6.78 11.00 -4.77
CA ASN A 103 -5.91 12.05 -5.29
C ASN A 103 -4.62 12.14 -4.46
N GLY A 104 -3.51 12.47 -5.13
CA GLY A 104 -2.25 12.82 -4.47
C GLY A 104 -1.03 12.56 -5.33
N ILE A 105 0.14 12.72 -4.72
CA ILE A 105 1.45 12.41 -5.30
C ILE A 105 1.83 10.99 -4.89
N TYR A 106 2.10 10.15 -5.88
CA TYR A 106 2.50 8.76 -5.69
C TYR A 106 3.94 8.54 -6.12
N ILE A 107 4.64 7.68 -5.39
CA ILE A 107 5.94 7.15 -5.81
C ILE A 107 5.72 5.74 -6.35
N PHE A 108 6.30 5.46 -7.51
CA PHE A 108 6.37 4.13 -8.11
C PHE A 108 7.82 3.68 -8.27
N SER A 109 8.06 2.39 -8.09
CA SER A 109 9.31 1.72 -8.40
C SER A 109 9.03 0.44 -9.18
N CYS A 110 9.69 0.30 -10.32
CA CYS A 110 9.59 -0.87 -11.19
C CYS A 110 10.98 -1.44 -11.42
N THR A 111 11.16 -2.71 -11.13
CA THR A 111 12.36 -3.48 -11.49
C THR A 111 11.98 -4.54 -12.52
N ILE A 112 12.66 -4.52 -13.66
CA ILE A 112 12.55 -5.55 -14.70
C ILE A 112 13.90 -6.23 -14.84
N VAL A 113 13.89 -7.56 -14.79
CA VAL A 113 15.06 -8.40 -15.04
C VAL A 113 14.83 -9.14 -16.35
N SER A 114 15.81 -9.12 -17.25
CA SER A 114 15.74 -9.84 -18.52
C SER A 114 16.00 -11.34 -18.35
N SER A 115 15.44 -12.16 -19.25
CA SER A 115 15.59 -13.62 -19.24
C SER A 115 15.96 -14.17 -20.62
N GLY A 116 16.60 -15.33 -20.65
CA GLY A 116 16.84 -16.11 -21.87
C GLY A 116 17.66 -15.39 -22.94
N GLY A 117 18.62 -14.54 -22.56
CA GLY A 117 19.47 -13.78 -23.48
C GLY A 117 18.74 -12.71 -24.28
N SER A 118 17.58 -12.26 -23.82
CA SER A 118 16.81 -11.13 -24.37
C SER A 118 17.18 -9.81 -23.69
N ASP A 119 17.01 -8.67 -24.35
CA ASP A 119 16.80 -7.39 -23.66
C ASP A 119 15.32 -7.21 -23.32
N VAL A 120 15.01 -6.27 -22.43
CA VAL A 120 13.63 -5.82 -22.20
C VAL A 120 13.58 -4.30 -22.19
N GLN A 121 12.80 -3.72 -23.10
CA GLN A 121 12.47 -2.30 -23.08
C GLN A 121 11.04 -2.13 -22.58
N PHE A 122 10.89 -1.35 -21.53
CA PHE A 122 9.60 -1.16 -20.88
C PHE A 122 9.36 0.31 -20.59
N GLN A 123 8.09 0.64 -20.37
CA GLN A 123 7.63 1.97 -20.05
C GLN A 123 6.59 1.93 -18.95
N ILE A 124 6.63 2.93 -18.08
CA ILE A 124 5.59 3.25 -17.12
C ILE A 124 4.67 4.27 -17.79
N ASN A 125 3.39 3.95 -17.85
CA ASN A 125 2.38 4.83 -18.44
C ASN A 125 1.47 5.40 -17.36
N LYS A 126 0.98 6.63 -17.58
CA LYS A 126 -0.17 7.23 -16.89
C LYS A 126 -1.30 7.39 -17.91
N ASN A 127 -2.46 6.78 -17.70
CA ASN A 127 -3.62 6.86 -18.60
C ASN A 127 -3.23 6.68 -20.09
N ASP A 128 -2.55 5.57 -20.40
CA ASP A 128 -2.03 5.24 -21.73
C ASP A 128 -0.92 6.13 -22.29
N GLN A 129 -0.59 7.26 -21.66
CA GLN A 129 0.50 8.14 -22.05
C GLN A 129 1.83 7.68 -21.44
N PHE A 130 2.90 7.70 -22.24
CA PHE A 130 4.26 7.43 -21.77
C PHE A 130 4.66 8.43 -20.68
N TYR A 131 5.10 7.92 -19.52
CA TYR A 131 5.63 8.76 -18.44
C TYR A 131 7.15 8.67 -18.35
N THR A 132 7.66 7.44 -18.26
CA THR A 132 9.10 7.13 -18.28
C THR A 132 9.32 5.68 -18.70
N GLY A 133 10.56 5.23 -18.80
CA GLY A 133 10.85 3.83 -19.13
C GLY A 133 12.25 3.40 -18.78
N GLY A 134 12.53 2.13 -19.04
CA GLY A 134 13.81 1.50 -18.77
C GLY A 134 14.22 0.52 -19.86
N TYR A 135 15.49 0.14 -19.80
CA TYR A 135 16.11 -0.84 -20.68
C TYR A 135 16.89 -1.83 -19.82
N ALA A 136 16.42 -3.06 -19.73
CA ALA A 136 17.15 -4.18 -19.14
C ALA A 136 18.03 -4.82 -20.22
N ALA A 137 19.33 -4.95 -19.93
CA ALA A 137 20.32 -5.37 -20.91
C ALA A 137 20.09 -6.79 -21.45
N ARG A 138 20.59 -7.03 -22.67
CA ARG A 138 20.54 -8.32 -23.36
C ARG A 138 21.51 -9.34 -22.75
N THR A 139 21.16 -9.86 -21.59
CA THR A 139 21.96 -10.83 -20.85
C THR A 139 21.04 -11.88 -20.20
N ASN A 140 21.62 -12.88 -19.55
CA ASN A 140 20.86 -13.71 -18.62
C ASN A 140 20.85 -12.96 -17.28
N TYR A 141 19.70 -12.37 -16.93
CA TYR A 141 19.47 -11.63 -15.67
C TYR A 141 20.00 -10.19 -15.63
N GLY A 142 19.93 -9.45 -16.75
CA GLY A 142 20.18 -8.01 -16.76
C GLY A 142 19.04 -7.28 -16.05
N GLY A 143 19.32 -6.59 -14.94
CA GLY A 143 18.33 -5.85 -14.16
C GLY A 143 18.30 -4.37 -14.50
N GLN A 144 17.11 -3.78 -14.52
CA GLN A 144 16.92 -2.33 -14.57
C GLN A 144 15.80 -1.90 -13.63
N THR A 145 16.05 -0.85 -12.85
CA THR A 145 15.07 -0.26 -11.93
C THR A 145 14.78 1.18 -12.32
N VAL A 146 13.50 1.53 -12.38
CA VAL A 146 13.02 2.89 -12.68
C VAL A 146 12.14 3.38 -11.54
N TYR A 147 12.37 4.62 -11.13
CA TYR A 147 11.55 5.32 -10.13
C TYR A 147 10.74 6.43 -10.81
N SER A 148 9.54 6.70 -10.31
CA SER A 148 8.69 7.77 -10.82
C SER A 148 7.89 8.40 -9.71
N ILE A 149 7.78 9.73 -9.74
CA ILE A 149 6.89 10.49 -8.87
C ILE A 149 5.79 11.05 -9.77
N ILE A 150 4.53 10.71 -9.50
CA ILE A 150 3.40 11.01 -10.39
C ILE A 150 2.25 11.59 -9.57
N GLU A 151 1.75 12.76 -9.98
CA GLU A 151 0.47 13.28 -9.47
C GLU A 151 -0.68 12.51 -10.13
N LEU A 152 -1.55 11.93 -9.31
CA LEU A 152 -2.70 11.14 -9.76
C LEU A 152 -3.99 11.72 -9.18
N LYS A 153 -5.03 11.73 -10.02
CA LYS A 153 -6.42 11.87 -9.60
C LYS A 153 -7.03 10.49 -9.39
N THR A 154 -8.08 10.45 -8.58
CA THR A 154 -8.85 9.22 -8.37
C THR A 154 -9.31 8.67 -9.72
N GLY A 155 -9.04 7.39 -9.98
CA GLY A 155 -9.32 6.74 -11.26
C GLY A 155 -8.19 6.79 -12.29
N ASP A 156 -7.15 7.62 -12.10
CA ASP A 156 -5.98 7.58 -12.97
C ASP A 156 -5.28 6.20 -12.86
N GLN A 157 -4.83 5.69 -13.99
CA GLN A 157 -4.20 4.38 -14.10
C GLN A 157 -2.70 4.51 -14.35
N VAL A 158 -1.92 3.70 -13.64
CA VAL A 158 -0.47 3.55 -13.82
C VAL A 158 -0.13 2.08 -14.00
N TYR A 159 0.63 1.77 -15.04
CA TYR A 159 1.02 0.40 -15.34
C TYR A 159 2.32 0.35 -16.14
N VAL A 160 2.96 -0.81 -16.13
CA VAL A 160 4.20 -1.08 -16.87
C VAL A 160 3.85 -1.85 -18.13
N LYS A 161 4.26 -1.38 -19.30
CA LYS A 161 4.08 -2.12 -20.54
C LYS A 161 5.35 -2.21 -21.36
N HIS A 162 5.31 -3.13 -22.31
CA HIS A 162 6.32 -3.29 -23.32
C HIS A 162 6.47 -2.02 -24.16
N ARG A 163 7.68 -1.75 -24.64
CA ARG A 163 7.98 -0.56 -25.46
C ARG A 163 8.25 -0.91 -26.93
N THR A 164 8.46 -2.18 -27.25
CA THR A 164 8.77 -2.62 -28.62
C THR A 164 7.69 -3.56 -29.15
N GLY A 165 7.78 -3.96 -30.43
CA GLY A 165 6.95 -5.01 -31.02
C GLY A 165 7.71 -6.31 -31.27
N THR A 166 8.87 -6.49 -30.63
CA THR A 166 9.71 -7.69 -30.76
C THR A 166 9.55 -8.57 -29.53
N VAL A 167 9.56 -9.90 -29.67
CA VAL A 167 9.43 -10.79 -28.51
C VAL A 167 10.59 -10.59 -27.53
N GLN A 168 10.26 -10.16 -26.31
CA GLN A 168 11.17 -9.97 -25.19
C GLN A 168 10.71 -10.78 -23.97
N LYS A 169 11.65 -11.16 -23.10
CA LYS A 169 11.37 -12.07 -21.97
C LYS A 169 11.72 -11.41 -20.65
N VAL A 170 10.71 -11.22 -19.82
CA VAL A 170 10.84 -10.75 -18.43
C VAL A 170 11.05 -11.94 -17.52
N SER A 171 12.11 -11.89 -16.71
CA SER A 171 12.42 -12.87 -15.68
C SER A 171 11.45 -12.74 -14.51
N GLY A 172 10.85 -13.84 -14.09
CA GLY A 172 9.97 -13.87 -12.94
C GLY A 172 10.64 -14.52 -11.72
N ASN A 173 10.04 -15.52 -11.09
CA ASN A 173 10.49 -16.06 -9.79
C ASN A 173 10.74 -14.94 -8.74
N HIS A 174 9.90 -13.90 -8.77
CA HIS A 174 9.98 -12.70 -7.94
C HIS A 174 11.17 -11.76 -8.22
N HIS A 175 11.94 -11.96 -9.29
CA HIS A 175 13.05 -11.06 -9.67
C HIS A 175 12.55 -9.71 -10.21
N SER A 176 11.48 -9.71 -11.00
CA SER A 176 10.84 -8.49 -11.49
C SER A 176 9.71 -8.06 -10.57
N THR A 177 9.67 -6.77 -10.22
CA THR A 177 8.76 -6.20 -9.23
C THR A 177 8.18 -4.87 -9.67
N PHE A 178 6.97 -4.58 -9.19
CA PHE A 178 6.34 -3.27 -9.33
C PHE A 178 5.67 -2.89 -8.03
N SER A 179 5.90 -1.66 -7.59
CA SER A 179 5.41 -1.16 -6.32
C SER A 179 5.09 0.31 -6.41
N GLY A 180 4.22 0.76 -5.52
CA GLY A 180 3.95 2.17 -5.37
C GLY A 180 3.17 2.50 -4.11
N TYR A 181 3.27 3.75 -3.68
CA TYR A 181 2.63 4.23 -2.47
C TYR A 181 2.31 5.72 -2.56
N LEU A 182 1.27 6.14 -1.84
CA LEU A 182 0.91 7.54 -1.69
C LEU A 182 1.93 8.27 -0.80
N LEU A 183 2.61 9.27 -1.37
CA LEU A 183 3.56 10.12 -0.67
C LEU A 183 2.84 11.25 0.08
N SER A 184 2.01 12.02 -0.62
CA SER A 184 1.30 13.17 -0.08
C SER A 184 -0.03 13.39 -0.80
N LYS A 185 -0.96 14.08 -0.13
CA LYS A 185 -2.25 14.48 -0.70
C LYS A 185 -2.23 15.93 -1.12
#